data_AF-A0A3D2MPX7-F1
#
_entry.id   AF-A0A3D2MPX7-F1
#
_cell.length_a   1.000
_cell.length_b   1.000
_cell.length_c   1.000
_cell.angle_alpha   90.00
_cell.angle_beta   90.00
_cell.angle_gamma   90.00
#
_symmetry.space_group_name_H-M   'P 1'
#
loop_
_entity.id
_entity.type
_entity.pdbx_description
1 polymer ?
#
loop_
_entity_poly.entity_id
_entity_poly.type
_entity_poly.pdbx_seq_one_letter_code
_entity_poly.pdbx_strand_id
1 'polypeptide(L)' 'KEQKEFFEQFKVEARAILDALLEKYAKHGTAQFEIPGALGLPPISTYGNTIEIARLFGGSDKLREAVHRLQTLLYEDVA' A
#
# COMPACT_ATOMS: atom_id res chain seq x y z
N LYS A 1 -17.59 -0.95 -2.51
CA LYS A 1 -17.58 -2.43 -2.55
C LYS A 1 -16.23 -2.95 -3.02
N GLU A 2 -15.72 -2.41 -4.12
CA GLU A 2 -14.45 -2.83 -4.74
C GLU A 2 -13.22 -2.72 -3.83
N GLN A 3 -13.15 -1.68 -2.98
CA GLN A 3 -12.07 -1.56 -1.99
C GLN A 3 -12.04 -2.77 -1.04
N LYS A 4 -13.19 -3.17 -0.49
CA LYS A 4 -13.27 -4.31 0.43
C LYS A 4 -12.81 -5.61 -0.23
N GLU A 5 -13.28 -5.86 -1.45
CA GLU A 5 -12.91 -7.05 -2.24
C GLU A 5 -11.42 -7.05 -2.63
N PHE A 6 -10.83 -5.86 -2.83
CA PHE A 6 -9.40 -5.70 -3.04
C PHE A 6 -8.59 -6.08 -1.79
N PHE A 7 -8.95 -5.51 -0.62
CA PHE A 7 -8.27 -5.85 0.64
C PHE A 7 -8.43 -7.34 0.99
N GLU A 8 -9.58 -7.96 0.68
CA GLU A 8 -9.83 -9.38 0.94
C GLU A 8 -8.85 -10.33 0.22
N GLN A 9 -8.22 -9.91 -0.87
CA GLN A 9 -7.21 -10.69 -1.61
C GLN A 9 -5.86 -10.77 -0.89
N PHE A 10 -5.61 -9.88 0.07
CA PHE A 10 -4.34 -9.80 0.78
C PHE A 10 -4.43 -10.48 2.16
N LYS A 11 -3.30 -10.94 2.67
CA LYS A 11 -3.18 -11.38 4.07
C LYS A 11 -3.27 -10.19 5.02
N VAL A 12 -3.50 -10.46 6.31
CA VAL A 12 -3.65 -9.43 7.35
C VAL A 12 -2.46 -8.47 7.37
N GLU A 13 -1.22 -8.98 7.23
CA GLU A 13 -0.02 -8.13 7.21
C GLU A 13 0.01 -7.19 5.99
N ALA A 14 -0.31 -7.69 4.80
CA ALA A 14 -0.35 -6.88 3.58
C ALA A 14 -1.48 -5.83 3.62
N ARG A 15 -2.64 -6.16 4.20
CA ARG A 15 -3.72 -5.19 4.42
C ARG A 15 -3.27 -4.06 5.34
N ALA A 16 -2.62 -4.39 6.46
CA ALA A 16 -2.13 -3.39 7.40
C ALA A 16 -1.09 -2.44 6.78
N ILE A 17 -0.25 -2.94 5.86
CA ILE A 17 0.68 -2.12 5.08
C ILE A 17 -0.08 -1.18 4.11
N LEU A 18 -1.10 -1.69 3.40
CA LEU A 18 -1.94 -0.89 2.51
C LEU A 18 -2.71 0.19 3.28
N ASP A 19 -3.24 -0.12 4.47
CA ASP A 19 -3.89 0.85 5.35
C ASP A 19 -2.91 1.94 5.82
N ALA A 20 -1.71 1.55 6.25
CA ALA A 20 -0.68 2.50 6.65
C ALA A 20 -0.22 3.40 5.50
N LEU A 21 -0.14 2.86 4.28
CA LEU A 21 0.11 3.64 3.07
C LEU A 21 -1.04 4.62 2.83
N LEU A 22 -2.29 4.16 2.89
CA LEU A 22 -3.49 4.97 2.65
C LEU A 22 -3.61 6.14 3.64
N GLU A 23 -3.39 5.88 4.94
CA GLU A 23 -3.41 6.93 5.96
C GLU A 23 -2.32 7.99 5.70
N LYS A 24 -1.14 7.55 5.26
CA LYS A 24 -0.06 8.46 4.88
C LYS A 24 -0.38 9.26 3.61
N TYR A 25 -0.99 8.64 2.60
CA TYR A 25 -1.47 9.32 1.39
C TYR A 25 -2.50 10.40 1.74
N ALA A 26 -3.46 10.09 2.61
CA ALA A 26 -4.50 11.03 3.04
C ALA A 26 -3.90 12.24 3.79
N LYS A 27 -2.83 12.04 4.57
CA LYS A 27 -2.19 13.11 5.36
C LYS A 27 -1.19 13.96 4.58
N HIS A 28 -0.42 13.37 3.66
CA HIS A 28 0.73 14.02 3.03
C HIS A 28 0.63 14.20 1.51
N GLY A 29 -0.44 13.69 0.90
CA GLY A 29 -0.65 13.73 -0.55
C GLY A 29 0.23 12.72 -1.30
N THR A 30 -0.14 12.45 -2.55
CA THR A 30 0.48 11.41 -3.40
C THR A 30 1.89 11.73 -3.88
N ALA A 31 2.28 13.01 -3.88
CA ALA A 31 3.56 13.48 -4.41
C ALA A 31 4.79 13.06 -3.59
N GLN A 32 4.63 12.71 -2.31
CA GLN A 32 5.75 12.35 -1.42
C GLN A 32 5.92 10.83 -1.24
N PHE A 33 5.11 10.03 -1.91
CA PHE A 33 5.04 8.58 -1.72
C PHE A 33 5.47 7.82 -2.96
N GLU A 34 6.78 7.76 -3.17
CA GLU A 34 7.42 6.89 -4.15
C GLU A 34 7.80 5.54 -3.51
N ILE A 35 7.34 4.44 -4.12
CA ILE A 35 7.81 3.09 -3.79
C ILE A 35 9.16 2.87 -4.49
N PRO A 36 10.20 2.38 -3.80
CA PRO A 36 10.16 1.70 -2.51
C PRO A 36 10.41 2.57 -1.26
N GLY A 37 10.71 3.87 -1.40
CA GLY A 37 11.10 4.73 -0.27
C GLY A 37 10.08 4.77 0.86
N ALA A 38 8.79 4.82 0.52
CA ALA A 38 7.69 4.80 1.49
C ALA A 38 7.67 3.56 2.41
N LEU A 39 8.17 2.42 1.92
CA LEU A 39 8.17 1.15 2.67
C LEU A 39 9.23 1.14 3.77
N GLY A 40 10.28 1.96 3.62
CA GLY A 40 11.32 2.14 4.62
C GLY A 40 10.92 3.06 5.78
N LEU A 41 9.73 3.65 5.75
CA LEU A 41 9.28 4.61 6.75
C LEU A 41 8.32 3.98 7.78
N PRO A 42 8.42 4.35 9.07
CA PRO A 42 7.45 3.88 10.07
C PRO A 42 6.01 4.36 9.76
N PRO A 43 4.98 3.56 10.07
CA PRO A 43 5.05 2.22 10.68
C PRO A 43 5.30 1.09 9.66
N ILE A 44 5.42 1.38 8.35
CA ILE A 44 5.55 0.33 7.34
C ILE A 44 6.87 -0.44 7.50
N SER A 45 7.96 0.24 7.85
CA SER A 45 9.24 -0.41 8.12
C SER A 45 9.25 -1.34 9.33
N THR A 46 8.21 -1.34 10.18
CA THR A 46 8.11 -2.31 11.30
C THR A 46 7.67 -3.69 10.82
N TYR A 47 7.14 -3.81 9.60
CA TYR A 47 6.74 -5.08 9.00
C TYR A 47 7.91 -5.83 8.34
N GLY A 48 9.10 -5.21 8.29
CA GLY A 48 10.30 -5.79 7.69
C GLY A 48 10.96 -4.84 6.71
N ASN A 49 11.97 -5.34 6.01
CA ASN A 49 12.59 -4.57 4.93
C ASN A 49 11.72 -4.55 3.66
N THR A 50 12.05 -3.67 2.72
CA THR A 50 11.35 -3.52 1.43
C THR A 50 11.13 -4.84 0.70
N ILE A 51 12.09 -5.76 0.74
CA ILE A 51 12.02 -7.05 0.02
C ILE A 51 11.03 -7.98 0.72
N GLU A 52 11.05 -8.05 2.05
CA GLU A 52 10.11 -8.84 2.85
C GLU A 52 8.69 -8.35 2.66
N ILE A 53 8.50 -7.02 2.71
CA ILE A 53 7.21 -6.40 2.43
C ILE A 53 6.74 -6.77 1.02
N ALA A 54 7.60 -6.61 0.01
CA ALA A 54 7.24 -6.96 -1.37
C ALA A 54 6.81 -8.43 -1.52
N ARG A 55 7.43 -9.36 -0.78
CA ARG A 55 7.04 -10.77 -0.79
C ARG A 55 5.64 -11.01 -0.25
N LEU A 56 5.13 -10.18 0.68
CA LEU A 56 3.75 -10.29 1.17
C LEU A 56 2.70 -10.04 0.06
N PHE A 57 3.10 -9.34 -1.00
CA PHE A 57 2.26 -9.06 -2.17
C PHE A 57 2.55 -10.02 -3.33
N GLY A 58 3.54 -10.92 -3.22
CA GLY A 58 3.99 -11.79 -4.31
C GLY A 58 5.15 -11.24 -5.15
N GLY A 59 5.80 -10.16 -4.69
CA GLY A 59 6.97 -9.56 -5.33
C GLY A 59 6.83 -8.05 -5.51
N SER A 60 7.94 -7.39 -5.89
CA SER A 60 8.00 -5.94 -6.05
C SER A 60 7.03 -5.41 -7.11
N ASP A 61 6.84 -6.14 -8.21
CA ASP A 61 5.88 -5.80 -9.26
C ASP A 61 4.44 -5.87 -8.75
N LYS A 62 4.07 -6.97 -8.07
CA LYS A 62 2.73 -7.13 -7.49
C LYS A 62 2.43 -6.09 -6.40
N LEU A 63 3.44 -5.70 -5.63
CA LEU A 63 3.32 -4.60 -4.68
C LEU A 63 3.02 -3.28 -5.39
N ARG A 64 3.76 -2.95 -6.46
CA ARG A 64 3.50 -1.72 -7.23
C ARG A 64 2.11 -1.73 -7.85
N GLU A 65 1.67 -2.85 -8.42
CA GLU A 65 0.31 -3.01 -8.94
C GLU A 65 -0.74 -2.79 -7.84
N ALA A 66 -0.53 -3.37 -6.64
CA ALA A 66 -1.44 -3.20 -5.50
C ALA A 66 -1.52 -1.75 -5.05
N VAL A 67 -0.38 -1.06 -4.93
CA VAL A 67 -0.34 0.36 -4.55
C VAL A 67 -1.00 1.24 -5.61
N HIS A 68 -0.72 1.00 -6.90
CA HIS A 68 -1.34 1.75 -7.98
C HIS A 68 -2.86 1.56 -7.99
N ARG A 69 -3.33 0.32 -7.82
CA ARG A 69 -4.76 0.02 -7.73
C ARG A 69 -5.40 0.66 -6.50
N LEU A 70 -4.70 0.68 -5.37
CA LEU A 70 -5.15 1.40 -4.16
C LEU A 70 -5.27 2.90 -4.42
N GLN A 71 -4.33 3.50 -5.13
CA GLN A 71 -4.40 4.92 -5.53
C GLN A 71 -5.60 5.17 -6.45
N THR A 72 -5.83 4.32 -7.45
CA THR A 72 -7.01 4.43 -8.32
C THR A 72 -8.31 4.39 -7.52
N LEU A 73 -8.44 3.42 -6.61
CA LEU A 73 -9.60 3.31 -5.73
C LEU A 73 -9.79 4.54 -4.82
N LEU A 74 -8.71 5.19 -4.40
CA LEU A 74 -8.75 6.43 -3.61
C LEU A 74 -9.20 7.63 -4.45
N TYR A 75 -8.72 7.76 -5.69
CA TYR A 75 -9.10 8.86 -6.57
C TYR A 75 -10.55 8.75 -7.05
N GLU A 76 -11.07 7.53 -7.21
CA GLU A 76 -12.48 7.29 -7.55
C GLU A 76 -13.45 7.61 -6.40
N ASP A 77 -13.00 7.58 -5.14
CA ASP A 77 -13.84 7.91 -3.97
C ASP A 77 -13.88 9.41 -3.67
N VAL A 78 -12.90 10.18 -4.16
CA VAL A 78 -12.75 11.63 -3.89
C VAL A 78 -13.35 12.50 -5.00
N ALA A 79 -13.77 11.91 -6.13
CA ALA A 79 -14.41 12.60 -7.27
C ALA A 79 -15.94 12.57 -7.18
#